data_AF-A0A392PJG5-F1
#
_entry.id   AF-A0A392PJG5-F1
#
_cell.length_a   1.000
_cell.length_b   1.000
_cell.length_c   1.000
_cell.angle_alpha   90.00
_cell.angle_beta   90.00
_cell.angle_gamma   90.00
#
_symmetry.space_group_name_H-M   'P 1'
#
loop_
_entity.id
_entity.type
_entity.pdbx_description
1 polymer ?
#
loop_
_entity_poly.entity_id
_entity_poly.type
_entity_poly.pdbx_seq_one_letter_code
_entity_poly.pdbx_strand_id
1 'polypeptide(L)' 'MEIVLADQSVLRPSAVIKDVLVKIKDMAFPVDFVIIDIEEDADIPIILGRPFLATSRAVIDMEKEELTLRMG' A
#
# COMPACT_ATOMS: atom_id res chain seq x y z
N MET A 1 -0.08 15.82 7.85
CA MET A 1 0.65 14.77 7.12
C MET A 1 0.45 15.06 5.64
N GLU A 2 1.51 15.08 4.86
CA GLU A 2 1.46 15.31 3.41
C GLU A 2 2.20 14.16 2.72
N ILE A 3 1.71 13.74 1.56
CA ILE A 3 2.34 12.71 0.74
C ILE A 3 2.97 13.40 -0.46
N VAL A 4 4.25 13.16 -0.67
CA VAL A 4 4.96 13.65 -1.87
C VAL A 4 5.09 12.49 -2.84
N LEU A 5 4.53 12.65 -4.03
CA LEU A 5 4.62 11.66 -5.10
C LEU A 5 5.97 11.74 -5.84
N ALA A 6 6.22 10.77 -6.71
CA ALA A 6 7.46 10.68 -7.48
C ALA A 6 7.68 11.87 -8.44
N ASP A 7 6.58 12.49 -8.90
CA ASP A 7 6.57 13.70 -9.72
C ASP A 7 6.68 14.99 -8.89
N GLN A 8 6.89 14.87 -7.57
CA GLN A 8 6.95 15.96 -6.59
C GLN A 8 5.62 16.67 -6.33
N SER A 9 4.50 16.16 -6.86
CA SER A 9 3.18 16.65 -6.45
C SER A 9 2.91 16.32 -4.98
N VAL A 10 2.12 17.17 -4.32
CA VAL A 10 1.81 17.05 -2.90
C VAL A 10 0.33 16.71 -2.74
N LEU A 11 0.05 15.54 -2.16
CA LEU A 11 -1.29 15.09 -1.83
C LEU A 11 -1.56 15.24 -0.34
N ARG A 12 -2.75 15.75 -0.02
CA ARG A 12 -3.26 15.84 1.35
C ARG A 12 -4.21 14.67 1.58
N PRO A 13 -3.92 13.79 2.56
CA PRO A 13 -4.84 12.73 2.93
C PRO A 13 -6.21 13.26 3.35
N SER A 14 -7.27 12.62 2.86
CA SER A 14 -8.64 12.85 3.32
C SER A 14 -8.88 12.18 4.67
N ALA A 15 -8.30 11.00 4.89
CA ALA A 15 -8.41 10.27 6.15
C ALA A 15 -7.22 9.32 6.39
N VAL A 16 -7.07 8.87 7.64
CA VAL A 16 -6.19 7.76 8.01
C VAL A 16 -7.01 6.74 8.77
N ILE A 17 -6.97 5.49 8.33
CA ILE A 17 -7.62 4.37 9.00
C ILE A 17 -6.53 3.52 9.63
N LYS A 18 -6.63 3.27 10.93
CA LYS A 18 -5.62 2.55 11.70
C LYS A 18 -6.06 1.14 12.03
N ASP A 19 -5.07 0.27 12.29
CA ASP A 19 -5.27 -1.07 12.85
C ASP A 19 -6.19 -1.96 11.99
N VAL A 20 -6.10 -1.83 10.67
CA VAL A 20 -6.90 -2.63 9.73
C VAL A 20 -6.20 -3.93 9.43
N LEU A 21 -6.93 -5.04 9.49
CA LEU A 21 -6.46 -6.33 8.99
C LEU A 21 -6.77 -6.47 7.50
N VAL A 22 -5.73 -6.59 6.68
CA VAL A 22 -5.86 -6.87 5.25
C VAL A 22 -5.60 -8.33 5.01
N LYS A 23 -6.59 -9.00 4.40
CA LYS A 23 -6.45 -10.38 3.95
C LYS A 23 -5.94 -10.42 2.52
N ILE A 24 -4.80 -11.06 2.30
CA ILE A 24 -4.24 -11.35 0.97
C ILE A 24 -4.08 -12.86 0.88
N LYS A 25 -4.85 -13.50 -0.01
CA LYS A 25 -4.97 -14.97 -0.08
C LYS A 25 -5.29 -15.54 1.31
N ASP A 26 -4.40 -16.33 1.88
CA ASP A 26 -4.59 -17.01 3.18
C ASP A 26 -3.89 -16.31 4.35
N MET A 27 -3.32 -15.12 4.12
CA MET A 27 -2.55 -14.36 5.10
C MET A 27 -3.31 -13.10 5.51
N ALA A 28 -3.14 -12.67 6.76
CA ALA A 28 -3.70 -11.41 7.27
C ALA A 28 -2.59 -10.55 7.88
N PHE A 29 -2.54 -9.28 7.51
CA PHE A 29 -1.54 -8.33 8.00
C PHE A 29 -2.21 -7.11 8.64
N PRO A 30 -1.73 -6.66 9.81
CA PRO A 30 -2.13 -5.36 10.35
C PRO A 30 -1.46 -4.25 9.55
N VAL A 31 -2.23 -3.25 9.14
CA VAL A 31 -1.75 -2.08 8.40
C VAL A 31 -2.61 -0.85 8.67
N ASP A 32 -1.97 0.31 8.62
CA ASP A 32 -2.66 1.60 8.57
C ASP A 32 -2.80 2.05 7.11
N PHE A 33 -3.99 2.51 6.72
CA PHE A 33 -4.25 3.08 5.40
C PHE A 33 -4.34 4.59 5.44
N VAL A 34 -3.84 5.20 4.38
CA VAL A 34 -4.06 6.61 4.08
C VAL A 34 -5.03 6.69 2.92
N ILE A 35 -6.13 7.42 3.12
CA ILE A 35 -7.14 7.66 2.09
C ILE A 35 -6.84 9.00 1.45
N ILE A 36 -6.82 9.04 0.12
CA ILE A 36 -6.56 10.25 -0.67
C ILE A 36 -7.66 10.34 -1.73
N ASP A 37 -8.29 11.51 -1.86
CA ASP A 37 -9.16 11.81 -2.99
C ASP A 37 -8.32 12.25 -4.18
N ILE A 38 -8.23 11.40 -5.22
CA ILE A 38 -7.59 11.71 -6.50
C ILE A 38 -8.63 11.65 -7.63
N GLU A 39 -8.52 12.54 -8.62
CA GLU A 39 -9.47 12.62 -9.74
C GLU A 39 -9.23 11.57 -10.85
N GLU A 40 -8.26 10.67 -10.71
CA GLU A 40 -7.83 9.77 -11.79
C GLU A 40 -7.73 8.28 -11.38
N ASP A 41 -8.10 7.42 -12.34
CA ASP A 41 -8.10 5.96 -12.40
C ASP A 41 -8.74 5.16 -11.25
N ALA A 42 -10.03 4.85 -11.44
CA ALA A 42 -10.77 3.84 -10.67
C ALA A 42 -10.17 2.42 -10.76
N ASP A 43 -9.20 2.21 -11.65
CA ASP A 43 -8.61 0.90 -11.96
C ASP A 43 -7.52 0.47 -10.96
N ILE A 44 -6.95 1.38 -10.15
CA ILE A 44 -5.94 1.02 -9.13
C ILE A 44 -6.37 1.52 -7.74
N PRO A 45 -7.29 0.83 -7.06
CA PRO A 45 -7.85 1.33 -5.80
C PRO A 45 -6.90 1.24 -4.60
N ILE A 46 -5.77 0.52 -4.69
CA ILE A 46 -4.89 0.25 -3.53
C ILE A 46 -3.41 0.28 -3.93
N ILE A 47 -2.63 1.12 -3.24
CA ILE A 47 -1.16 1.20 -3.36
C ILE A 47 -0.52 0.57 -2.12
N LEU A 48 0.34 -0.43 -2.33
CA LEU A 48 1.13 -1.04 -1.25
C LEU A 48 2.40 -0.22 -1.02
N GLY A 49 2.38 0.63 0.00
CA GLY A 49 3.55 1.42 0.38
C GLY A 49 4.70 0.58 0.92
N ARG A 50 5.91 1.16 0.91
CA ARG A 50 7.12 0.55 1.50
C ARG A 50 6.93 0.03 2.94
N PRO A 51 6.19 0.72 3.85
CA PRO A 51 5.95 0.20 5.19
C PRO A 51 5.23 -1.15 5.20
N PHE A 52 4.20 -1.32 4.37
CA PHE A 52 3.49 -2.60 4.26
C PHE A 52 4.41 -3.69 3.73
N LEU A 53 5.14 -3.41 2.64
CA LEU A 53 6.09 -4.34 2.04
C LEU A 53 7.16 -4.79 3.05
N ALA A 54 7.62 -3.90 3.93
CA ALA A 54 8.55 -4.23 5.00
C ALA A 54 7.92 -5.14 6.05
N THR A 55 6.70 -4.83 6.52
CA THR A 55 5.95 -5.64 7.50
C THR A 55 5.72 -7.06 7.00
N SER A 56 5.33 -7.23 5.73
CA SER A 56 5.09 -8.54 5.13
C SER A 56 6.35 -9.25 4.64
N ARG A 57 7.55 -8.68 4.88
CA ARG A 57 8.84 -9.14 4.34
C ARG A 57 8.76 -9.49 2.85
N ALA A 58 8.15 -8.58 2.08
CA ALA A 58 7.85 -8.81 0.68
C ALA A 58 9.13 -9.01 -0.14
N VAL A 59 9.06 -9.92 -1.11
CA VAL A 59 10.04 -10.08 -2.18
C VAL A 59 9.35 -9.75 -3.49
N ILE A 60 9.93 -8.82 -4.24
CA ILE A 60 9.45 -8.40 -5.55
C ILE A 60 10.41 -8.98 -6.59
N ASP A 61 9.94 -9.94 -7.37
CA ASP A 61 10.66 -10.47 -8.53
C ASP A 61 10.16 -9.71 -9.77
N MET A 62 11.00 -8.79 -10.27
CA MET A 62 10.64 -7.93 -11.40
C MET A 62 10.61 -8.69 -12.73
N GLU A 63 11.41 -9.74 -12.87
CA GLU A 63 11.47 -10.53 -14.11
C GLU A 63 10.23 -11.40 -14.26
N LYS A 64 9.72 -11.94 -13.15
CA LYS A 64 8.52 -12.78 -13.14
C LYS A 64 7.22 -12.01 -12.90
N GLU A 65 7.31 -10.72 -12.63
CA GLU A 65 6.17 -9.88 -12.22
C GLU A 65 5.45 -10.44 -10.97
N GLU A 66 6.22 -11.02 -10.04
CA GLU A 66 5.69 -11.70 -8.87
C GLU A 66 5.97 -10.92 -7.58
N LEU A 67 4.91 -10.73 -6.79
CA LEU A 67 4.98 -10.26 -5.41
C LEU A 67 4.80 -11.45 -4.46
N THR A 68 5.85 -11.79 -3.72
CA THR A 68 5.79 -12.81 -2.66
C THR A 68 5.73 -12.15 -1.29
N LEU A 69 4.65 -12.40 -0.56
CA LEU A 69 4.50 -11.99 0.84
C LEU A 69 4.87 -13.17 1.75
N ARG A 70 5.50 -12.89 2.89
CA ARG A 70 5.93 -13.92 3.84
C ARG A 70 5.21 -13.73 5.18
N MET A 71 4.85 -14.84 5.81
CA MET A 71 4.39 -14.82 7.20
C MET A 71 5.62 -14.51 8.06
N GLY A 72 5.45 -13.62 9.04
CA GLY A 72 6.48 -13.30 10.02
C GLY A 72 6.92 -14.52 10.81
#